data_AF-A0A2V8JQD5-F1
#
_entry.id   AF-A0A2V8JQD5-F1
#
_cell.length_a   1.000
_cell.length_b   1.000
_cell.length_c   1.000
_cell.angle_alpha   90.00
_cell.angle_beta   90.00
_cell.angle_gamma   90.00
#
_symmetry.space_group_name_H-M   'P 1'
#
loop_
_entity.id
_entity.type
_entity.pdbx_description
1 polymer ?
#
loop_
_entity_poly.entity_id
_entity_poly.type
_entity_poly.pdbx_seq_one_letter_code
_entity_poly.pdbx_strand_id
1 'polypeptide(L)'
;MAEFAVHIKQADHNQQVALALLQQEPFHDWAINAAFYSAIHLFEAWLYHRGPKHSETDIPRDDKGDLKFSPHAWREKLVTDRLPRHAFKDYRHLKESSETARYLSLPRSAGPGANWTPTGAWEHLSLDDARRMVNNHLASFTKTLDLEYSQFIESIDFESTVGNSAPIVRQTLIRDYSDRQSLMKESLSELRRKYGAGVAEAFRIAAEKKPNTAPQ
;
A
#
# COMPACT_ATOMS: atom_id res chain seq x y z
N MET A 1 10.06 13.19 1.41
CA MET A 1 9.42 11.94 0.94
C MET A 1 8.84 11.23 2.15
N ALA A 2 7.69 10.61 2.01
CA ALA A 2 7.01 9.96 3.14
C ALA A 2 7.75 8.67 3.52
N GLU A 3 7.91 8.44 4.82
CA GLU A 3 8.49 7.20 5.34
C GLU A 3 7.51 6.03 5.19
N PHE A 4 8.02 4.79 5.32
CA PHE A 4 7.21 3.57 5.31
C PHE A 4 5.94 3.68 6.17
N ALA A 5 6.09 4.09 7.44
CA ALA A 5 4.98 4.22 8.39
C ALA A 5 3.93 5.25 7.94
N VAL A 6 4.36 6.33 7.27
CA VAL A 6 3.45 7.35 6.73
C VAL A 6 2.61 6.76 5.60
N HIS A 7 3.22 5.98 4.71
CA HIS A 7 2.49 5.30 3.64
C HIS A 7 1.49 4.27 4.18
N ILE A 8 1.87 3.46 5.17
CA ILE A 8 0.92 2.53 5.81
C ILE A 8 -0.26 3.29 6.43
N LYS A 9 0.01 4.35 7.20
CA LYS A 9 -1.06 5.15 7.81
C LYS A 9 -2.01 5.76 6.77
N GLN A 10 -1.47 6.25 5.66
CA GLN A 10 -2.29 6.78 4.55
C GLN A 10 -3.09 5.68 3.85
N ALA A 11 -2.50 4.50 3.64
CA ALA A 11 -3.18 3.35 3.07
C ALA A 11 -4.37 2.89 3.93
N ASP A 12 -4.16 2.74 5.23
CA ASP A 12 -5.18 2.32 6.20
C ASP A 12 -6.32 3.34 6.27
N HIS A 13 -5.98 4.63 6.35
CA HIS A 13 -6.96 5.70 6.34
C HIS A 13 -7.83 5.64 5.07
N ASN A 14 -7.22 5.54 3.90
CA ASN A 14 -7.94 5.46 2.64
C ASN A 14 -8.80 4.19 2.53
N GLN A 15 -8.33 3.05 3.05
CA GLN A 15 -9.12 1.83 3.10
C GLN A 15 -10.36 1.97 4.00
N GLN A 16 -10.20 2.59 5.18
CA GLN A 16 -11.33 2.87 6.09
C GLN A 16 -12.34 3.83 5.46
N VAL A 17 -11.86 4.88 4.79
CA VAL A 17 -12.71 5.81 4.03
C VAL A 17 -13.46 5.06 2.92
N ALA A 18 -12.78 4.20 2.15
CA ALA A 18 -13.43 3.40 1.11
C ALA A 18 -14.55 2.52 1.67
N LEU A 19 -14.31 1.83 2.78
CA LEU A 19 -15.31 0.99 3.44
C LEU A 19 -16.50 1.82 3.97
N ALA A 20 -16.25 3.00 4.53
CA ALA A 20 -17.30 3.88 5.03
C ALA A 20 -18.18 4.45 3.90
N LEU A 21 -17.57 4.78 2.75
CA LEU A 21 -18.27 5.30 1.58
C LEU A 21 -19.14 4.23 0.90
N LEU A 22 -18.75 2.95 0.94
CA LEU A 22 -19.60 1.85 0.46
C LEU A 22 -20.94 1.72 1.22
N GLN A 23 -21.03 2.28 2.43
CA GLN A 23 -22.26 2.25 3.23
C GLN A 23 -23.13 3.50 3.02
N GLN A 24 -22.68 4.46 2.20
CA GLN A 24 -23.33 5.75 2.02
C GLN A 24 -23.56 5.99 0.53
N GLU A 25 -24.77 5.72 0.05
CA GLU A 25 -25.15 6.09 -1.31
C GLU A 25 -25.31 7.61 -1.46
N PRO A 26 -24.91 8.21 -2.59
CA PRO A 26 -24.38 7.57 -3.81
C PRO A 26 -22.83 7.56 -3.91
N PHE A 27 -22.08 7.56 -2.80
CA PHE A 27 -20.63 7.82 -2.80
C PHE A 27 -19.72 6.62 -3.15
N HIS A 28 -20.25 5.60 -3.81
CA HIS A 28 -19.50 4.37 -4.09
C HIS A 28 -18.43 4.57 -5.19
N ASP A 29 -18.55 5.60 -6.04
CA ASP A 29 -17.49 6.05 -6.96
C ASP A 29 -16.28 6.63 -6.21
N TRP A 30 -16.51 7.39 -5.14
CA TRP A 30 -15.47 7.86 -4.23
C TRP A 30 -14.83 6.71 -3.44
N ALA A 31 -15.58 5.66 -3.11
CA ALA A 31 -15.02 4.46 -2.50
C ALA A 31 -13.98 3.79 -3.41
N ILE A 32 -14.23 3.73 -4.72
CA ILE A 32 -13.27 3.22 -5.72
C ILE A 32 -12.00 4.08 -5.74
N ASN A 33 -12.14 5.41 -5.68
CA ASN A 33 -11.00 6.31 -5.63
C ASN A 33 -10.15 6.09 -4.37
N ALA A 34 -10.79 6.06 -3.20
CA ALA A 34 -10.10 5.81 -1.94
C ALA A 34 -9.38 4.45 -1.94
N ALA A 35 -10.00 3.39 -2.48
CA ALA A 35 -9.36 2.08 -2.63
C ALA A 35 -8.12 2.12 -3.53
N PHE A 36 -8.17 2.84 -4.65
CA PHE A 36 -6.99 2.99 -5.51
C PHE A 36 -5.86 3.77 -4.83
N TYR A 37 -6.17 4.85 -4.10
CA TYR A 37 -5.16 5.59 -3.33
C TYR A 37 -4.59 4.75 -2.18
N SER A 38 -5.37 3.87 -1.56
CA SER A 38 -4.86 2.88 -0.62
C SER A 38 -3.83 1.96 -1.30
N ALA A 39 -4.18 1.39 -2.46
CA ALA A 39 -3.25 0.54 -3.22
C ALA A 39 -1.95 1.25 -3.64
N ILE A 40 -2.01 2.54 -4.02
CA ILE A 40 -0.81 3.33 -4.28
C ILE A 40 0.09 3.37 -3.03
N HIS A 41 -0.46 3.74 -1.88
CA HIS A 41 0.35 3.88 -0.66
C HIS A 41 0.90 2.55 -0.16
N LEU A 42 0.14 1.46 -0.26
CA LEU A 42 0.65 0.11 0.03
C LEU A 42 1.80 -0.24 -0.91
N PHE A 43 1.69 0.07 -2.20
CA PHE A 43 2.76 -0.19 -3.16
C PHE A 43 4.01 0.67 -2.90
N GLU A 44 3.87 1.95 -2.55
CA GLU A 44 5.01 2.79 -2.16
C GLU A 44 5.67 2.28 -0.87
N ALA A 45 4.88 1.85 0.12
CA ALA A 45 5.39 1.21 1.33
C ALA A 45 6.17 -0.07 0.99
N TRP A 46 5.66 -0.88 0.06
CA TRP A 46 6.35 -2.07 -0.43
C TRP A 46 7.67 -1.77 -1.14
N LEU A 47 7.71 -0.68 -1.93
CA LEU A 47 8.91 -0.22 -2.64
C LEU A 47 9.99 0.37 -1.71
N TYR A 48 9.60 0.93 -0.57
CA TYR A 48 10.48 1.69 0.34
C TYR A 48 11.80 0.94 0.66
N HIS A 49 11.74 -0.37 0.86
CA HIS A 49 12.91 -1.21 1.16
C HIS A 49 13.51 -1.95 -0.06
N ARG A 50 12.89 -1.82 -1.23
CA ARG A 50 13.22 -2.61 -2.43
C ARG A 50 13.87 -1.79 -3.54
N GLY A 51 13.65 -0.46 -3.56
CA GLY A 51 14.23 0.45 -4.54
C GLY A 51 13.62 0.24 -5.95
N PRO A 52 13.24 1.26 -6.75
CA PRO A 52 13.30 2.69 -6.48
C PRO A 52 12.55 3.04 -5.19
N LYS A 53 13.04 4.06 -4.48
CA LYS A 53 12.47 4.49 -3.21
C LYS A 53 11.05 5.02 -3.40
N HIS A 54 10.79 5.70 -4.53
CA HIS A 54 9.44 6.19 -4.87
C HIS A 54 9.18 6.23 -6.37
N SER A 55 7.93 5.96 -6.76
CA SER A 55 7.54 6.01 -8.18
C SER A 55 7.38 7.44 -8.74
N GLU A 56 7.47 8.49 -7.91
CA GLU A 56 7.34 9.88 -8.37
C GLU A 56 8.68 10.57 -8.62
N THR A 57 9.72 10.20 -7.86
CA THR A 57 11.04 10.85 -7.93
C THR A 57 12.07 10.02 -8.70
N ASP A 58 11.91 8.70 -8.72
CA ASP A 58 12.87 7.80 -9.35
C ASP A 58 12.41 7.39 -10.76
N ILE A 59 11.72 8.29 -11.45
CA ILE A 59 11.30 8.11 -12.83
C ILE A 59 12.53 8.23 -13.74
N PRO A 60 12.84 7.22 -14.57
CA PRO A 60 13.96 7.28 -15.49
C PRO A 60 13.89 8.50 -16.42
N ARG A 61 15.04 9.12 -16.68
CA ARG A 61 15.17 10.21 -17.66
C ARG A 61 15.77 9.70 -18.98
N ASP A 62 15.45 10.36 -20.08
CA ASP A 62 16.05 10.12 -21.41
C ASP A 62 17.35 10.90 -21.60
N ASP A 63 17.95 10.77 -22.79
CA ASP A 63 19.24 11.39 -23.12
C ASP A 63 19.16 12.94 -23.16
N LYS A 64 17.94 13.50 -23.19
CA LYS A 64 17.67 14.94 -23.13
C LYS A 64 17.39 15.42 -21.71
N GLY A 65 17.29 14.49 -20.75
CA GLY A 65 16.93 14.76 -19.37
C GLY A 65 15.43 14.79 -19.10
N ASP A 66 14.58 14.48 -20.09
CA ASP A 66 13.13 14.44 -19.93
C ASP A 66 12.68 13.15 -19.23
N LEU A 67 11.56 13.19 -18.50
CA LEU A 67 11.01 11.99 -17.86
C LEU A 67 10.50 11.00 -18.92
N LYS A 68 11.00 9.76 -18.91
CA LYS A 68 10.56 8.70 -19.84
C LYS A 68 9.11 8.25 -19.63
N PHE A 69 8.56 8.48 -18.45
CA PHE A 69 7.22 8.05 -18.05
C PHE A 69 6.53 9.16 -17.25
N SER A 70 5.19 9.15 -17.24
CA SER A 70 4.46 9.84 -16.17
C SER A 70 4.60 9.06 -14.84
N PRO A 71 4.37 9.69 -13.68
CA PRO A 71 4.42 8.96 -12.40
C PRO A 71 3.51 7.73 -12.36
N HIS A 72 2.30 7.84 -12.92
CA HIS A 72 1.37 6.70 -13.02
C HIS A 72 1.89 5.60 -13.94
N ALA A 73 2.43 5.95 -15.12
CA ALA A 73 2.98 4.97 -16.05
C ALA A 73 4.21 4.26 -15.47
N TRP A 74 5.07 4.98 -14.75
CA TRP A 74 6.22 4.38 -14.07
C TRP A 74 5.80 3.42 -12.97
N ARG A 75 4.82 3.81 -12.13
CA ARG A 75 4.26 2.95 -11.09
C ARG A 75 3.64 1.68 -11.68
N GLU A 76 2.86 1.79 -12.74
CA GLU A 76 2.27 0.62 -13.43
C GLU A 76 3.36 -0.28 -14.02
N LYS A 77 4.42 0.29 -14.59
CA LYS A 77 5.58 -0.48 -15.05
C LYS A 77 6.25 -1.24 -13.90
N LEU A 78 6.48 -0.60 -12.76
CA LEU A 78 7.07 -1.25 -11.58
C LEU A 78 6.18 -2.40 -11.05
N VAL A 79 4.86 -2.20 -11.00
CA VAL A 79 3.91 -3.26 -10.64
C VAL A 79 4.01 -4.44 -11.62
N THR A 80 4.02 -4.15 -12.92
CA THR A 80 4.10 -5.16 -13.99
C THR A 80 5.40 -5.97 -13.92
N ASP A 81 6.53 -5.29 -13.71
CA ASP A 81 7.85 -5.90 -13.75
C ASP A 81 8.14 -6.73 -12.47
N ARG A 82 7.50 -6.41 -11.34
CA ARG A 82 7.92 -6.90 -10.02
C ARG A 82 6.88 -7.72 -9.27
N LEU A 83 5.62 -7.60 -9.63
CA LEU A 83 4.55 -8.35 -8.99
C LEU A 83 4.03 -9.44 -9.94
N PRO A 84 3.48 -10.54 -9.40
CA PRO A 84 2.87 -11.56 -10.23
C PRO A 84 1.69 -11.00 -11.03
N ARG A 85 1.41 -11.64 -12.18
CA ARG A 85 0.43 -11.15 -13.16
C ARG A 85 -0.96 -10.86 -12.58
N HIS A 86 -1.41 -11.63 -11.58
CA HIS A 86 -2.71 -11.37 -10.95
C HIS A 86 -2.73 -10.05 -10.17
N ALA A 87 -1.66 -9.71 -9.44
CA ALA A 87 -1.57 -8.43 -8.73
C ALA A 87 -1.48 -7.25 -9.68
N PHE A 88 -0.80 -7.39 -10.82
CA PHE A 88 -0.87 -6.39 -11.88
C PHE A 88 -2.30 -6.17 -12.37
N LYS A 89 -3.07 -7.24 -12.60
CA LYS A 89 -4.49 -7.12 -12.99
C LYS A 89 -5.31 -6.41 -11.91
N ASP A 90 -5.14 -6.77 -10.65
CA ASP A 90 -5.85 -6.14 -9.53
C ASP A 90 -5.54 -4.64 -9.43
N TYR A 91 -4.25 -4.28 -9.49
CA TYR A 91 -3.80 -2.90 -9.51
C TYR A 91 -4.39 -2.12 -10.70
N ARG A 92 -4.37 -2.73 -11.89
CA ARG A 92 -4.88 -2.12 -13.11
C ARG A 92 -6.40 -1.92 -13.05
N HIS A 93 -7.15 -2.89 -12.56
CA HIS A 93 -8.60 -2.74 -12.34
C HIS A 93 -8.91 -1.60 -11.37
N LEU A 94 -8.18 -1.47 -10.26
CA LEU A 94 -8.31 -0.34 -9.34
C LEU A 94 -8.01 1.00 -10.01
N LYS A 95 -6.90 1.08 -10.78
CA LYS A 95 -6.49 2.29 -11.50
C LYS A 95 -7.54 2.71 -12.53
N GLU A 96 -7.90 1.81 -13.44
CA GLU A 96 -8.85 2.09 -14.52
C GLU A 96 -10.23 2.46 -13.94
N SER A 97 -10.67 1.79 -12.88
CA SER A 97 -11.94 2.12 -12.22
C SER A 97 -11.89 3.46 -11.49
N SER A 98 -10.76 3.84 -10.88
CA SER A 98 -10.59 5.17 -10.26
C SER A 98 -10.47 6.29 -11.30
N GLU A 99 -9.81 6.02 -12.43
CA GLU A 99 -9.80 6.95 -13.57
C GLU A 99 -11.22 7.13 -14.09
N THR A 100 -11.95 6.04 -14.29
CA THR A 100 -13.38 6.03 -14.65
C THR A 100 -14.20 6.82 -13.63
N ALA A 101 -14.09 6.55 -12.34
CA ALA A 101 -14.83 7.26 -11.29
C ALA A 101 -14.57 8.78 -11.26
N ARG A 102 -13.34 9.23 -11.53
CA ARG A 102 -13.01 10.67 -11.57
C ARG A 102 -13.36 11.35 -12.88
N TYR A 103 -13.27 10.59 -13.97
CA TYR A 103 -13.15 11.13 -15.32
C TYR A 103 -14.19 10.54 -16.26
N LEU A 104 -15.22 9.84 -15.77
CA LEU A 104 -16.37 9.51 -16.60
C LEU A 104 -17.09 10.78 -17.10
N SER A 105 -16.91 11.88 -16.37
CA SER A 105 -17.27 13.23 -16.81
C SER A 105 -16.28 13.83 -17.82
N LEU A 106 -15.05 13.32 -17.91
CA LEU A 106 -14.02 13.81 -18.83
C LEU A 106 -14.05 13.05 -20.16
N PRO A 107 -14.32 13.75 -21.26
CA PRO A 107 -14.18 13.17 -22.58
C PRO A 107 -12.71 13.07 -22.98
N ARG A 108 -11.98 12.07 -22.47
CA ARG A 108 -10.59 11.83 -22.90
C ARG A 108 -10.49 11.36 -24.36
N SER A 109 -11.61 10.97 -24.97
CA SER A 109 -11.68 10.47 -26.34
C SER A 109 -12.72 11.15 -27.22
N ALA A 110 -13.56 12.02 -26.68
CA ALA A 110 -14.56 12.66 -27.52
C ALA A 110 -13.93 13.94 -28.08
N GLY A 111 -13.84 13.96 -29.41
CA GLY A 111 -13.32 15.09 -30.16
C GLY A 111 -14.17 16.36 -29.96
N PRO A 112 -14.03 17.36 -30.83
CA PRO A 112 -14.90 18.54 -30.81
C PRO A 112 -16.38 18.09 -30.78
N GLY A 113 -17.10 18.39 -29.69
CA GLY A 113 -18.50 17.97 -29.49
C GLY A 113 -18.75 16.92 -28.41
N ALA A 114 -17.76 16.58 -27.60
CA ALA A 114 -17.96 15.77 -26.41
C ALA A 114 -18.94 16.40 -25.41
N ASN A 115 -20.09 15.77 -25.20
CA ASN A 115 -21.04 16.22 -24.18
C ASN A 115 -20.65 15.63 -22.82
N TRP A 116 -20.51 16.50 -21.83
CA TRP A 116 -20.45 16.09 -20.43
C TRP A 116 -21.71 15.29 -20.08
N THR A 117 -21.57 14.22 -19.31
CA THR A 117 -22.74 13.56 -18.75
C THR A 117 -23.43 14.51 -17.76
N PRO A 118 -24.77 14.63 -17.76
CA PRO A 118 -25.47 15.44 -16.77
C PRO A 118 -25.45 14.81 -15.37
N THR A 119 -24.95 13.58 -15.28
CA THR A 119 -25.00 12.67 -14.12
C THR A 119 -23.60 12.43 -13.55
N GLY A 120 -23.54 12.07 -12.28
CA GLY A 120 -22.28 11.70 -11.61
C GLY A 120 -21.78 10.32 -12.05
N ALA A 121 -20.49 10.04 -11.82
CA ALA A 121 -19.90 8.74 -12.18
C ALA A 121 -20.56 7.56 -11.45
N TRP A 122 -21.09 7.81 -10.25
CA TRP A 122 -21.90 6.86 -9.46
C TRP A 122 -23.16 6.33 -10.16
N GLU A 123 -23.67 7.00 -11.21
CA GLU A 123 -24.80 6.46 -11.99
C GLU A 123 -24.36 5.39 -13.00
N HIS A 124 -23.07 5.33 -13.30
CA HIS A 124 -22.48 4.43 -14.31
C HIS A 124 -21.60 3.35 -13.71
N LEU A 125 -21.29 3.46 -12.42
CA LEU A 125 -20.56 2.47 -11.65
C LEU A 125 -21.56 1.84 -10.68
N SER A 126 -21.70 0.52 -10.69
CA SER A 126 -22.63 -0.11 -9.75
C SER A 126 -22.02 -0.19 -8.35
N LEU A 127 -22.86 -0.21 -7.31
CA LEU A 127 -22.42 -0.49 -5.94
C LEU A 127 -21.69 -1.84 -5.84
N ASP A 128 -22.10 -2.83 -6.62
CA ASP A 128 -21.45 -4.14 -6.65
C ASP A 128 -20.05 -4.08 -7.28
N ASP A 129 -19.84 -3.25 -8.30
CA ASP A 129 -18.50 -3.02 -8.84
C ASP A 129 -17.60 -2.29 -7.85
N ALA A 130 -18.14 -1.30 -7.13
CA ALA A 130 -17.41 -0.65 -6.05
C ALA A 130 -17.03 -1.64 -4.95
N ARG A 131 -17.95 -2.51 -4.51
CA ARG A 131 -17.67 -3.60 -3.56
C ARG A 131 -16.59 -4.54 -4.08
N ARG A 132 -16.62 -4.90 -5.37
CA ARG A 132 -15.59 -5.74 -6.01
C ARG A 132 -14.21 -5.08 -5.96
N MET A 133 -14.13 -3.78 -6.23
CA MET A 133 -12.87 -3.03 -6.16
C MET A 133 -12.31 -3.00 -4.73
N VAL A 134 -13.14 -2.61 -3.75
CA VAL A 134 -12.73 -2.42 -2.36
C VAL A 134 -12.47 -3.76 -1.64
N ASN A 135 -13.37 -4.74 -1.76
CA ASN A 135 -13.30 -5.96 -0.95
C ASN A 135 -12.48 -7.07 -1.62
N ASN A 136 -12.40 -7.09 -2.96
CA ASN A 136 -11.71 -8.18 -3.67
C ASN A 136 -10.37 -7.72 -4.24
N HIS A 137 -10.37 -6.72 -5.13
CA HIS A 137 -9.13 -6.32 -5.80
C HIS A 137 -8.12 -5.68 -4.85
N LEU A 138 -8.55 -4.74 -3.99
CA LEU A 138 -7.66 -4.16 -2.98
C LEU A 138 -7.14 -5.24 -2.02
N ALA A 139 -8.01 -6.13 -1.50
CA ALA A 139 -7.58 -7.19 -0.59
C ALA A 139 -6.59 -8.18 -1.23
N SER A 140 -6.85 -8.61 -2.47
CA SER A 140 -5.95 -9.48 -3.24
C SER A 140 -4.60 -8.82 -3.50
N PHE A 141 -4.61 -7.53 -3.85
CA PHE A 141 -3.40 -6.74 -4.05
C PHE A 141 -2.61 -6.60 -2.75
N THR A 142 -3.25 -6.19 -1.65
CA THR A 142 -2.64 -6.08 -0.31
C THR A 142 -2.00 -7.40 0.12
N LYS A 143 -2.72 -8.52 -0.04
CA LYS A 143 -2.20 -9.86 0.26
C LYS A 143 -0.95 -10.19 -0.55
N THR A 144 -0.91 -9.78 -1.82
CA THR A 144 0.27 -10.03 -2.67
C THR A 144 1.48 -9.21 -2.25
N LEU A 145 1.28 -8.01 -1.70
CA LEU A 145 2.37 -7.17 -1.21
C LEU A 145 2.99 -7.72 0.09
N ASP A 146 2.27 -8.56 0.82
CA ASP A 146 2.74 -9.22 2.05
C ASP A 146 3.38 -8.24 3.07
N LEU A 147 2.70 -7.10 3.28
CA LEU A 147 3.17 -6.03 4.16
C LEU A 147 2.98 -6.33 5.65
N GLU A 148 2.38 -7.47 6.00
CA GLU A 148 2.18 -7.90 7.39
C GLU A 148 3.50 -7.94 8.17
N TYR A 149 4.60 -8.25 7.49
CA TYR A 149 5.91 -8.28 8.12
C TYR A 149 6.39 -6.91 8.57
N SER A 150 6.34 -5.93 7.67
CA SER A 150 6.81 -4.59 7.97
C SER A 150 5.89 -3.89 8.98
N GLN A 151 4.57 -4.11 8.89
CA GLN A 151 3.62 -3.69 9.93
C GLN A 151 3.93 -4.31 11.30
N PHE A 152 4.27 -5.60 11.32
CA PHE A 152 4.67 -6.27 12.55
C PHE A 152 5.94 -5.64 13.15
N ILE A 153 6.98 -5.39 12.35
CA ILE A 153 8.21 -4.73 12.83
C ILE A 153 7.93 -3.32 13.38
N GLU A 154 7.11 -2.53 12.69
CA GLU A 154 6.72 -1.19 13.16
C GLU A 154 5.89 -1.25 14.45
N SER A 155 5.11 -2.32 14.67
CA SER A 155 4.34 -2.49 15.90
C SER A 155 5.17 -2.80 17.15
N ILE A 156 6.44 -3.18 16.97
CA ILE A 156 7.35 -3.45 18.08
C ILE A 156 7.90 -2.12 18.60
N ASP A 157 7.76 -1.89 19.91
CA ASP A 157 8.31 -0.74 20.61
C ASP A 157 9.82 -0.93 20.85
N PHE A 158 10.60 -0.60 19.82
CA PHE A 158 12.05 -0.60 19.91
C PHE A 158 12.58 0.61 20.68
N GLU A 159 11.83 1.71 20.77
CA GLU A 159 12.24 2.93 21.47
C GLU A 159 12.47 2.66 22.96
N SER A 160 11.61 1.86 23.60
CA SER A 160 11.78 1.51 25.02
C SER A 160 12.95 0.57 25.32
N THR A 161 13.49 -0.11 24.31
CA THR A 161 14.51 -1.17 24.49
C THR A 161 15.88 -0.82 23.90
N VAL A 162 15.91 -0.15 22.75
CA VAL A 162 17.14 0.25 22.04
C VAL A 162 17.25 1.77 21.83
N GLY A 163 16.31 2.55 22.37
CA GLY A 163 16.35 4.01 22.38
C GLY A 163 16.48 4.60 20.98
N ASN A 164 17.43 5.53 20.82
CA ASN A 164 17.67 6.25 19.56
C ASN A 164 18.12 5.34 18.40
N SER A 165 18.47 4.06 18.66
CA SER A 165 18.85 3.11 17.62
C SER A 165 17.64 2.41 16.97
N ALA A 166 16.43 2.62 17.50
CA ALA A 166 15.21 1.96 17.04
C ALA A 166 14.96 2.05 15.51
N PRO A 167 15.13 3.22 14.84
CA PRO A 167 14.93 3.30 13.39
C PRO A 167 15.92 2.42 12.60
N ILE A 168 17.18 2.34 13.05
CA ILE A 168 18.23 1.54 12.40
C ILE A 168 17.93 0.05 12.58
N VAL A 169 17.48 -0.35 13.77
CA VAL A 169 17.07 -1.73 14.06
C VAL A 169 15.92 -2.17 13.16
N ARG A 170 14.86 -1.35 13.04
CA ARG A 170 13.72 -1.65 12.16
C ARG A 170 14.16 -1.85 10.70
N GLN A 171 14.95 -0.92 10.17
CA GLN A 171 15.48 -1.03 8.81
C GLN A 171 16.33 -2.28 8.60
N THR A 172 17.16 -2.62 9.60
CA THR A 172 18.02 -3.81 9.56
C THR A 172 17.19 -5.09 9.55
N LEU A 173 16.18 -5.19 10.42
CA LEU A 173 15.28 -6.35 10.47
C LEU A 173 14.48 -6.49 9.17
N ILE A 174 13.95 -5.39 8.64
CA ILE A 174 13.19 -5.43 7.38
C ILE A 174 14.08 -5.84 6.20
N ARG A 175 15.37 -5.47 6.22
CA ARG A 175 16.34 -5.89 5.20
C ARG A 175 16.72 -7.36 5.34
N ASP A 176 16.97 -7.83 6.56
CA ASP A 176 17.56 -9.14 6.81
C ASP A 176 16.55 -10.29 6.72
N TYR A 177 15.24 -10.00 6.76
CA TYR A 177 14.18 -11.00 6.63
C TYR A 177 13.18 -10.63 5.54
N SER A 178 12.78 -11.61 4.74
CA SER A 178 11.82 -11.42 3.63
C SER A 178 10.37 -11.32 4.07
N ASP A 179 10.04 -11.92 5.21
CA ASP A 179 8.68 -12.11 5.70
C ASP A 179 8.66 -12.35 7.22
N ARG A 180 7.46 -12.27 7.80
CA ARG A 180 7.22 -12.44 9.24
C ARG A 180 7.58 -13.84 9.72
N GLN A 181 7.27 -14.88 8.95
CA GLN A 181 7.52 -16.26 9.41
C GLN A 181 9.02 -16.54 9.52
N SER A 182 9.80 -16.04 8.58
CA SER A 182 11.26 -16.15 8.57
C SER A 182 11.87 -15.49 9.81
N LEU A 183 11.41 -14.28 10.18
CA LEU A 183 11.85 -13.65 11.42
C LEU A 183 11.39 -14.38 12.67
N MET A 184 10.14 -14.84 12.71
CA MET A 184 9.58 -15.51 13.89
C MET A 184 10.17 -16.90 14.15
N LYS A 185 10.84 -17.50 13.15
CA LYS A 185 11.62 -18.74 13.32
C LYS A 185 12.97 -18.48 13.99
N GLU A 186 13.43 -17.23 14.01
CA GLU A 186 14.68 -16.86 14.63
C GLU A 186 14.55 -16.95 16.16
N SER A 187 15.48 -17.65 16.81
CA SER A 187 15.47 -17.73 18.27
C SER A 187 15.85 -16.39 18.90
N LEU A 188 15.34 -16.11 20.10
CA LEU A 188 15.74 -14.92 20.86
C LEU A 188 17.26 -14.84 21.08
N SER A 189 17.92 -15.99 21.25
CA SER A 189 19.39 -16.06 21.36
C SER A 189 20.09 -15.59 20.09
N GLU A 190 19.54 -15.92 18.92
CA GLU A 190 20.10 -15.57 17.63
C GLU A 190 19.81 -14.12 17.26
N LEU A 191 18.61 -13.61 17.55
CA LEU A 191 18.30 -12.18 17.48
C LEU A 191 19.23 -11.37 18.39
N ARG A 192 19.48 -11.84 19.62
CA ARG A 192 20.41 -11.22 20.55
C ARG A 192 21.84 -11.20 20.02
N ARG A 193 22.28 -12.29 19.38
CA ARG A 193 23.61 -12.41 18.77
C ARG A 193 23.78 -11.46 17.59
N LYS A 194 22.77 -11.36 16.72
CA LYS A 194 22.82 -10.54 15.50
C LYS A 194 22.61 -9.05 15.75
N TYR A 195 21.67 -8.69 16.62
CA TYR A 195 21.17 -7.31 16.76
C TYR A 195 21.31 -6.74 18.17
N GLY A 196 21.75 -7.54 19.13
CA GLY A 196 21.95 -7.13 20.52
C GLY A 196 20.76 -7.45 21.43
N ALA A 197 21.00 -7.33 22.74
CA ALA A 197 20.05 -7.74 23.77
C ALA A 197 18.74 -6.93 23.77
N GLY A 198 18.80 -5.62 23.49
CA GLY A 198 17.61 -4.78 23.45
C GLY A 198 16.62 -5.19 22.34
N VAL A 199 17.12 -5.62 21.18
CA VAL A 199 16.27 -6.11 20.09
C VAL A 199 15.57 -7.39 20.49
N ALA A 200 16.31 -8.38 21.00
CA ALA A 200 15.72 -9.63 21.48
C ALA A 200 14.67 -9.39 22.58
N GLU A 201 14.92 -8.43 23.48
CA GLU A 201 13.98 -8.05 24.53
C GLU A 201 12.70 -7.42 23.97
N ALA A 202 12.80 -6.56 22.95
CA ALA A 202 11.64 -5.99 22.26
C ALA A 202 10.75 -7.08 21.64
N PHE A 203 11.36 -8.09 21.00
CA PHE A 203 10.64 -9.25 20.45
C PHE A 203 9.97 -10.09 21.53
N ARG A 204 10.65 -10.31 22.66
CA ARG A 204 10.08 -11.02 23.82
C ARG A 204 8.84 -10.28 24.34
N ILE A 205 8.94 -8.97 24.56
CA ILE A 205 7.83 -8.11 25.01
C ILE A 205 6.67 -8.16 24.01
N ALA A 206 6.96 -8.06 22.71
CA ALA A 206 5.95 -8.13 21.65
C ALA A 206 5.25 -9.50 21.59
N ALA A 207 5.98 -10.59 21.82
CA ALA A 207 5.41 -11.95 21.85
C ALA A 207 4.55 -12.22 23.11
N GLU A 208 4.89 -11.60 24.24
CA GLU A 208 4.15 -11.74 25.50
C GLU A 208 2.90 -10.89 25.58
N LYS A 209 2.85 -9.77 24.84
CA LYS A 209 1.61 -9.05 24.58
C LYS A 209 0.69 -9.95 23.76
N LYS A 210 -0.12 -10.76 24.43
CA LYS A 210 -1.23 -11.49 23.79
C LYS A 210 -1.98 -10.50 22.90
N PRO A 211 -2.35 -10.88 21.65
CA PRO A 211 -3.22 -10.03 20.86
C PRO A 211 -4.45 -9.76 21.72
N ASN A 212 -4.74 -8.48 21.98
CA ASN A 212 -5.99 -8.09 22.62
C ASN A 212 -7.09 -8.71 21.76
N THR A 213 -7.65 -9.83 22.22
CA THR A 213 -8.88 -10.37 21.66
C THR A 213 -9.88 -9.25 21.80
N ALA A 214 -10.33 -8.70 20.67
CA ALA A 214 -11.35 -7.66 20.66
C ALA A 214 -12.49 -8.09 21.61
N PRO A 215 -13.02 -7.17 22.44
CA PRO A 215 -14.15 -7.51 23.30
C PRO A 215 -15.27 -8.07 22.43
N GLN A 216 -15.72 -9.29 22.77
CA GLN A 216 -16.86 -9.96 22.14
C GLN A 216 -18.16 -9.20 22.40
#